data_AF-A0A2V9KVW1-F1
#
_entry.id   AF-A0A2V9KVW1-F1
#
_cell.length_a   1.000
_cell.length_b   1.000
_cell.length_c   1.000
_cell.angle_alpha   90.00
_cell.angle_beta   90.00
_cell.angle_gamma   90.00
#
_symmetry.space_group_name_H-M   'P 1'
#
loop_
_entity.id
_entity.type
_entity.pdbx_description
1 polymer ?
#
loop_
_entity_poly.entity_id
_entity_poly.type
_entity_poly.pdbx_seq_one_letter_code
_entity_poly.pdbx_strand_id
1 'polypeptide(L)'
;MARQVPLEKTRNIGIMAHIDAGKTTTTERILYYTGITHKMGEVHEGTAVMDWMEQEQERGITITSAATTCFWNDLRINIIDTPGHVDFTAEVERSLRVLDGAIAILGAVEGVEPQTEAVWRQADKYRVPRIVFVNKMDRIGADFEQCVTQLRSKLHASPVVMQLPLGAEDQFQGVIDVIHRRAIVWKDETLGAGYDVIEIPAAYREISKARRDQMIESLGEVDDRILEKYVHGEEISAADLEASLRRST
;
A
#
# COMPACT_ATOMS: atom_id res chain seq x y z
N MET A 1 24.95 18.20 -14.59
CA MET A 1 23.63 18.41 -15.22
C MET A 1 22.67 18.91 -14.16
N ALA A 2 21.86 19.93 -14.45
CA ALA A 2 20.81 20.38 -13.52
C ALA A 2 19.75 19.28 -13.38
N ARG A 3 19.29 19.01 -12.15
CA ARG A 3 18.22 18.03 -11.89
C ARG A 3 16.94 18.50 -12.59
N GLN A 4 16.35 17.64 -13.43
CA GLN A 4 15.06 17.92 -14.09
C GLN A 4 13.88 17.89 -13.11
N VAL A 5 14.00 17.17 -11.99
CA VAL A 5 12.97 17.08 -10.95
C VAL A 5 13.62 17.38 -9.59
N PRO A 6 13.01 18.24 -8.76
CA PRO A 6 13.50 18.52 -7.42
C PRO A 6 13.55 17.27 -6.52
N LEU A 7 14.46 17.27 -5.53
CA LEU A 7 14.62 16.14 -4.61
C LEU A 7 13.35 15.87 -3.81
N GLU A 8 12.70 16.93 -3.34
CA GLU A 8 11.45 16.89 -2.59
C GLU A 8 10.28 16.31 -3.38
N LYS A 9 10.38 16.25 -4.71
CA LYS A 9 9.40 15.64 -5.63
C LYS A 9 9.80 14.23 -6.10
N THR A 10 10.89 13.68 -5.58
CA THR A 10 11.34 12.32 -5.88
C THR A 10 10.87 11.37 -4.76
N ARG A 11 10.41 10.17 -5.14
CA ARG A 11 10.03 9.09 -4.23
C ARG A 11 10.74 7.82 -4.65
N ASN A 12 11.67 7.31 -3.86
CA ASN A 12 12.26 5.99 -4.08
C ASN A 12 11.50 4.98 -3.21
N ILE A 13 10.63 4.18 -3.84
CA ILE A 13 9.76 3.24 -3.12
C ILE A 13 10.04 1.79 -3.51
N GLY A 14 10.05 0.91 -2.51
CA GLY A 14 10.09 -0.54 -2.74
C GLY A 14 8.72 -1.16 -2.57
N ILE A 15 8.44 -2.22 -3.30
CA ILE A 15 7.25 -3.04 -3.06
C ILE A 15 7.71 -4.35 -2.43
N MET A 16 7.26 -4.60 -1.21
CA MET A 16 7.62 -5.77 -0.41
C MET A 16 6.37 -6.61 -0.13
N ALA A 17 6.47 -7.92 -0.30
CA ALA A 17 5.36 -8.82 -0.03
C ALA A 17 5.88 -10.26 0.16
N HIS A 18 5.05 -11.13 0.72
CA HIS A 18 5.27 -12.57 0.60
C HIS A 18 4.89 -13.06 -0.81
N ILE A 19 5.21 -14.32 -1.11
CA ILE A 19 4.90 -14.96 -2.40
C ILE A 19 3.39 -14.93 -2.64
N ASP A 20 2.97 -14.71 -3.88
CA ASP A 20 1.57 -14.66 -4.30
C ASP A 20 0.70 -13.55 -3.70
N ALA A 21 1.22 -12.65 -2.85
CA ALA A 21 0.45 -11.51 -2.32
C ALA A 21 0.03 -10.47 -3.40
N GLY A 22 0.47 -10.65 -4.65
CA GLY A 22 0.15 -9.79 -5.80
C GLY A 22 1.08 -8.59 -5.95
N LYS A 23 2.33 -8.73 -5.53
CA LYS A 23 3.38 -7.70 -5.60
C LYS A 23 3.63 -7.22 -7.04
N THR A 24 4.03 -8.13 -7.93
CA THR A 24 4.31 -7.81 -9.33
C THR A 24 3.06 -7.30 -10.05
N THR A 25 1.89 -7.93 -9.81
CA THR A 25 0.61 -7.45 -10.35
C THR A 25 0.33 -6.01 -9.94
N THR A 26 0.57 -5.66 -8.67
CA THR A 26 0.41 -4.27 -8.18
C THR A 26 1.40 -3.33 -8.85
N THR A 27 2.67 -3.74 -9.01
CA THR A 27 3.68 -2.98 -9.76
C THR A 27 3.22 -2.69 -11.18
N GLU A 28 2.76 -3.70 -11.91
CA GLU A 28 2.28 -3.58 -13.29
C GLU A 28 1.07 -2.64 -13.38
N ARG A 29 0.13 -2.69 -12.42
CA ARG A 29 -1.01 -1.75 -12.35
C ARG A 29 -0.52 -0.31 -12.16
N ILE A 30 0.47 -0.06 -11.30
CA ILE A 30 1.04 1.28 -11.12
C ILE A 30 1.67 1.78 -12.43
N LEU A 31 2.42 0.93 -13.14
CA LEU A 31 3.02 1.28 -14.43
C LEU A 31 1.97 1.58 -15.51
N TYR A 32 0.87 0.83 -15.52
CA TYR A 32 -0.24 1.07 -16.43
C TYR A 32 -0.92 2.41 -16.15
N TYR A 33 -1.30 2.67 -14.89
CA TYR A 33 -2.00 3.92 -14.52
C TYR A 33 -1.12 5.16 -14.66
N THR A 34 0.20 5.03 -14.52
CA THR A 34 1.15 6.11 -14.79
C THR A 34 1.44 6.31 -16.28
N GLY A 35 0.90 5.45 -17.15
CA GLY A 35 1.05 5.53 -18.60
C GLY A 35 2.41 5.03 -19.12
N ILE A 36 3.22 4.38 -18.29
CA ILE A 36 4.49 3.77 -18.71
C ILE A 36 4.26 2.53 -19.56
N THR A 37 3.26 1.72 -19.21
CA THR A 37 2.85 0.55 -19.99
C THR A 37 1.46 0.80 -20.60
N HIS A 38 1.30 0.46 -21.88
CA HIS A 38 0.01 0.54 -22.59
C HIS A 38 -0.75 -0.79 -22.57
N LYS A 39 -0.16 -1.83 -21.99
CA LYS A 39 -0.74 -3.15 -21.79
C LYS A 39 -0.54 -3.54 -20.33
N MET A 40 -1.52 -4.22 -19.80
CA MET A 40 -1.50 -4.72 -18.43
C MET A 40 -0.91 -6.12 -18.46
N GLY A 41 0.26 -6.30 -17.85
CA GLY A 41 0.90 -7.61 -17.73
C GLY A 41 0.32 -8.42 -16.58
N GLU A 42 0.17 -9.72 -16.79
CA GLU A 42 -0.14 -10.69 -15.74
C GLU A 42 1.01 -11.68 -15.57
N VAL A 43 1.39 -11.93 -14.32
CA VAL A 43 2.48 -12.86 -13.97
C VAL A 43 2.16 -14.28 -14.42
N HIS A 44 0.92 -14.73 -14.21
CA HIS A 44 0.49 -16.08 -14.57
C HIS A 44 0.44 -16.32 -16.09
N GLU A 45 0.33 -15.25 -16.87
CA GLU A 45 0.36 -15.32 -18.34
C GLU A 45 1.77 -15.10 -18.91
N GLY A 46 2.78 -14.85 -18.05
CA GLY A 46 4.15 -14.55 -18.48
C GLY A 46 4.29 -13.20 -19.21
N THR A 47 3.31 -12.30 -19.07
CA THR A 47 3.26 -11.01 -19.77
C THR A 47 3.70 -9.83 -18.91
N ALA A 48 4.07 -10.07 -17.65
CA ALA A 48 4.61 -9.05 -16.75
C ALA A 48 5.93 -8.49 -17.30
N VAL A 49 6.04 -7.16 -17.40
CA VAL A 49 7.21 -6.48 -17.96
C VAL A 49 8.38 -6.50 -16.98
N MET A 50 8.09 -6.50 -15.68
CA MET A 50 9.10 -6.48 -14.63
C MET A 50 9.85 -7.82 -14.46
N ASP A 51 9.18 -8.95 -14.73
CA ASP A 51 9.77 -10.29 -14.68
C ASP A 51 10.34 -10.63 -16.08
N TRP A 52 11.52 -10.09 -16.41
CA TRP A 52 12.12 -10.19 -17.74
C TRP A 52 12.96 -11.46 -17.95
N MET A 53 13.38 -12.13 -16.88
CA MET A 53 14.13 -13.38 -17.00
C MET A 53 13.18 -14.54 -17.33
N GLU A 54 13.59 -15.41 -18.26
CA GLU A 54 12.81 -16.59 -18.64
C GLU A 54 12.44 -17.46 -17.43
N GLN A 55 13.35 -17.55 -16.45
CA GLN A 55 13.14 -18.29 -15.19
C GLN A 55 12.12 -17.63 -14.25
N GLU A 56 11.99 -16.29 -14.29
CA GLU A 56 10.96 -15.57 -13.53
C GLU A 56 9.59 -15.82 -14.16
N GLN A 57 9.50 -15.78 -15.50
CA GLN A 57 8.28 -16.05 -16.26
C GLN A 57 7.82 -17.51 -16.13
N GLU A 58 8.74 -18.47 -16.24
CA GLU A 58 8.44 -19.90 -16.10
C GLU A 58 7.91 -20.26 -14.71
N ARG A 59 8.41 -19.59 -13.66
CA ARG A 59 8.10 -19.91 -12.27
C ARG A 59 7.06 -18.99 -11.64
N GLY A 60 6.70 -17.89 -12.31
CA GLY A 60 5.78 -16.88 -11.79
C GLY A 60 6.28 -16.20 -10.51
N ILE A 61 7.60 -16.04 -10.35
CA ILE A 61 8.22 -15.39 -9.19
C ILE A 61 9.23 -14.33 -9.63
N THR A 62 9.33 -13.23 -8.88
CA THR A 62 10.41 -12.25 -9.07
C THR A 62 11.69 -12.73 -8.38
N ILE A 63 12.78 -12.80 -9.12
CA ILE A 63 14.10 -13.24 -8.68
C ILE A 63 15.04 -12.04 -8.53
N THR A 64 14.99 -11.08 -9.44
CA THR A 64 15.87 -9.90 -9.47
C THR A 64 15.13 -8.60 -9.22
N SER A 65 15.77 -7.66 -8.53
CA SER A 65 15.17 -6.34 -8.35
C SER A 65 15.26 -5.53 -9.64
N ALA A 66 14.10 -5.10 -10.15
CA ALA A 66 14.01 -4.17 -11.28
C ALA A 66 13.65 -2.77 -10.77
N ALA A 67 14.35 -1.75 -11.29
CA ALA A 67 14.09 -0.35 -10.98
C ALA A 67 13.43 0.35 -12.18
N THR A 68 12.21 0.84 -11.98
CA THR A 68 11.43 1.53 -13.02
C THR A 68 11.03 2.92 -12.55
N THR A 69 11.31 3.93 -13.37
CA THR A 69 10.87 5.30 -13.11
C THR A 69 9.54 5.57 -13.80
N CYS A 70 8.57 6.06 -13.03
CA CYS A 70 7.30 6.55 -13.52
C CYS A 70 6.98 7.94 -12.96
N PHE A 71 5.97 8.59 -13.53
CA PHE A 71 5.50 9.90 -13.07
C PHE A 71 4.04 9.79 -12.65
N TRP A 72 3.73 10.30 -11.47
CA TRP A 72 2.37 10.41 -10.97
C TRP A 72 2.15 11.85 -10.53
N ASN A 73 1.21 12.54 -11.17
CA ASN A 73 1.06 13.99 -11.06
C ASN A 73 2.39 14.70 -11.37
N ASP A 74 2.90 15.53 -10.45
CA ASP A 74 4.16 16.25 -10.56
C ASP A 74 5.33 15.56 -9.82
N LEU A 75 5.13 14.32 -9.36
CA LEU A 75 6.13 13.53 -8.63
C LEU A 75 6.81 12.52 -9.54
N ARG A 76 8.12 12.36 -9.34
CA ARG A 76 8.90 11.26 -9.90
C ARG A 76 8.92 10.11 -8.91
N ILE A 77 8.48 8.94 -9.33
CA ILE A 77 8.49 7.73 -8.52
C ILE A 77 9.49 6.76 -9.15
N ASN A 78 10.45 6.30 -8.36
CA ASN A 78 11.34 5.21 -8.72
C ASN A 78 10.90 3.98 -7.93
N ILE A 79 10.31 3.01 -8.62
CA ILE A 79 9.83 1.78 -8.03
C ILE A 79 10.93 0.75 -8.11
N ILE A 80 11.28 0.14 -6.98
CA ILE A 80 12.14 -1.04 -6.93
C ILE A 80 11.25 -2.23 -6.57
N ASP A 81 11.02 -3.11 -7.54
CA ASP A 81 10.29 -4.34 -7.27
C ASP A 81 11.24 -5.33 -6.58
N THR A 82 10.93 -5.75 -5.33
CA THR A 82 11.84 -6.56 -4.51
C THR A 82 11.41 -8.03 -4.48
N PRO A 83 12.31 -9.02 -4.50
CA PRO A 83 11.90 -10.43 -4.41
C PRO A 83 11.08 -10.73 -3.15
N GLY A 84 9.98 -11.50 -3.30
CA GLY A 84 9.11 -11.88 -2.17
C GLY A 84 9.51 -13.19 -1.49
N HIS A 85 10.45 -13.94 -2.08
CA HIS A 85 10.94 -15.22 -1.54
C HIS A 85 12.12 -14.98 -0.60
N VAL A 86 12.13 -15.72 0.52
CA VAL A 86 13.21 -15.68 1.54
C VAL A 86 14.58 -16.13 1.03
N ASP A 87 14.63 -16.75 -0.14
CA ASP A 87 15.89 -17.26 -0.72
C ASP A 87 16.69 -16.12 -1.37
N PHE A 88 16.05 -14.97 -1.61
CA PHE A 88 16.66 -13.78 -2.20
C PHE A 88 16.84 -12.65 -1.18
N THR A 89 16.98 -12.99 0.10
CA THR A 89 17.16 -12.03 1.22
C THR A 89 18.28 -11.01 1.01
N ALA A 90 19.38 -11.39 0.35
CA ALA A 90 20.47 -10.46 0.04
C ALA A 90 20.04 -9.34 -0.93
N GLU A 91 19.16 -9.65 -1.88
CA GLU A 91 18.62 -8.69 -2.85
C GLU A 91 17.64 -7.73 -2.17
N VAL A 92 16.79 -8.27 -1.30
CA VAL A 92 15.84 -7.49 -0.49
C VAL A 92 16.59 -6.55 0.44
N GLU A 93 17.61 -7.02 1.16
CA GLU A 93 18.43 -6.15 2.02
C GLU A 93 19.14 -5.03 1.24
N ARG A 94 19.63 -5.32 0.03
CA ARG A 94 20.28 -4.30 -0.82
C ARG A 94 19.27 -3.25 -1.26
N SER A 95 18.08 -3.69 -1.65
CA SER A 95 17.00 -2.81 -2.09
C SER A 95 16.54 -1.90 -0.94
N LEU A 96 16.29 -2.44 0.25
CA LEU A 96 15.84 -1.66 1.40
C LEU A 96 16.81 -0.55 1.85
N ARG A 97 18.11 -0.68 1.57
CA ARG A 97 19.11 0.36 1.91
C ARG A 97 19.05 1.60 1.03
N VAL A 98 18.47 1.51 -0.16
CA VAL A 98 18.42 2.62 -1.13
C VAL A 98 17.05 3.26 -1.24
N LEU A 99 16.07 2.75 -0.49
CA LEU A 99 14.68 3.19 -0.53
C LEU A 99 14.40 4.27 0.51
N ASP A 100 13.61 5.26 0.12
CA ASP A 100 13.08 6.29 1.03
C ASP A 100 11.79 5.82 1.73
N GLY A 101 11.13 4.78 1.19
CA GLY A 101 9.95 4.17 1.77
C GLY A 101 9.59 2.84 1.09
N ALA A 102 8.64 2.12 1.64
CA ALA A 102 8.16 0.86 1.07
C ALA A 102 6.63 0.69 1.18
N ILE A 103 6.08 -0.07 0.24
CA ILE A 103 4.70 -0.54 0.24
C ILE A 103 4.73 -2.02 0.63
N ALA A 104 4.20 -2.35 1.81
CA ALA A 104 4.07 -3.71 2.28
C ALA A 104 2.72 -4.29 1.85
N ILE A 105 2.74 -5.26 0.93
CA ILE A 105 1.54 -5.89 0.41
C ILE A 105 1.21 -7.14 1.21
N LEU A 106 -0.02 -7.23 1.68
CA LEU A 106 -0.60 -8.40 2.33
C LEU A 106 -1.77 -8.90 1.49
N GLY A 107 -1.87 -10.21 1.25
CA GLY A 107 -3.10 -10.78 0.72
C GLY A 107 -4.19 -10.78 1.81
N ALA A 108 -5.41 -10.38 1.46
CA ALA A 108 -6.52 -10.27 2.39
C ALA A 108 -6.98 -11.63 2.96
N VAL A 109 -6.65 -12.73 2.29
CA VAL A 109 -7.01 -14.10 2.70
C VAL A 109 -5.94 -14.69 3.61
N GLU A 110 -4.67 -14.51 3.22
CA GLU A 110 -3.51 -15.08 3.89
C GLU A 110 -3.10 -14.24 5.12
N GLY A 111 -3.19 -12.91 5.01
CA GLY A 111 -2.76 -11.98 6.03
C GLY A 111 -1.23 -11.90 6.16
N VAL A 112 -0.74 -11.95 7.40
CA VAL A 112 0.69 -11.91 7.72
C VAL A 112 1.25 -13.33 7.77
N GLU A 113 2.10 -13.63 6.79
CA GLU A 113 2.81 -14.90 6.64
C GLU A 113 4.24 -14.85 7.22
N PRO A 114 4.91 -16.00 7.49
CA PRO A 114 6.28 -16.03 7.98
C PRO A 114 7.30 -15.27 7.10
N GLN A 115 7.11 -15.25 5.77
CA GLN A 115 7.96 -14.43 4.90
C GLN A 115 7.69 -12.93 5.07
N THR A 116 6.44 -12.55 5.38
CA THR A 116 6.09 -11.16 5.69
C THR A 116 6.88 -10.68 6.92
N GLU A 117 6.95 -11.49 7.98
CA GLU A 117 7.74 -11.19 9.19
C GLU A 117 9.25 -11.04 8.88
N ALA A 118 9.78 -11.85 7.97
CA ALA A 118 11.18 -11.78 7.59
C ALA A 118 11.52 -10.46 6.89
N VAL A 119 10.71 -10.06 5.90
CA VAL A 119 10.94 -8.81 5.17
C VAL A 119 10.60 -7.60 6.05
N TRP A 120 9.60 -7.70 6.93
CA TRP A 120 9.27 -6.66 7.90
C TRP A 120 10.45 -6.33 8.82
N ARG A 121 11.09 -7.36 9.39
CA ARG A 121 12.29 -7.20 10.22
C ARG A 121 13.46 -6.56 9.47
N GLN A 122 13.61 -6.85 8.19
CA GLN A 122 14.64 -6.20 7.37
C GLN A 122 14.32 -4.71 7.16
N ALA A 123 13.06 -4.36 6.91
CA ALA A 123 12.64 -2.97 6.78
C ALA A 123 12.80 -2.20 8.11
N ASP A 124 12.51 -2.84 9.25
CA ASP A 124 12.75 -2.27 10.59
C ASP A 124 14.24 -1.97 10.82
N LYS A 125 15.13 -2.91 10.46
CA LYS A 125 16.59 -2.77 10.59
C LYS A 125 17.13 -1.55 9.86
N TYR A 126 16.55 -1.22 8.70
CA TYR A 126 16.94 -0.04 7.91
C TYR A 126 16.05 1.18 8.16
N ARG A 127 15.10 1.10 9.10
CA ARG A 127 14.15 2.16 9.46
C ARG A 127 13.42 2.72 8.24
N VAL A 128 12.99 1.84 7.34
CA VAL A 128 12.28 2.24 6.12
C VAL A 128 10.82 2.58 6.48
N PRO A 129 10.37 3.82 6.22
CA PRO A 129 8.95 4.19 6.36
C PRO A 129 8.08 3.32 5.48
N ARG A 130 6.92 2.89 5.99
CA ARG A 130 6.07 1.91 5.29
C ARG A 130 4.60 2.28 5.30
N ILE A 131 3.95 1.98 4.19
CA ILE A 131 2.49 1.87 4.11
C ILE A 131 2.11 0.41 3.85
N VAL A 132 0.99 -0.04 4.40
CA VAL A 132 0.48 -1.40 4.16
C VAL A 132 -0.66 -1.33 3.17
N PHE A 133 -0.61 -2.19 2.15
CA PHE A 133 -1.67 -2.38 1.17
C PHE A 133 -2.24 -3.79 1.30
N VAL A 134 -3.50 -3.88 1.75
CA VAL A 134 -4.22 -5.15 1.83
C VAL A 134 -4.85 -5.42 0.46
N ASN A 135 -4.27 -6.37 -0.27
CA ASN A 135 -4.61 -6.73 -1.64
C ASN A 135 -5.55 -7.94 -1.68
N LYS A 136 -6.10 -8.28 -2.85
CA LYS A 136 -7.02 -9.41 -3.07
C LYS A 136 -8.31 -9.35 -2.23
N MET A 137 -8.84 -8.15 -2.00
CA MET A 137 -10.10 -7.94 -1.26
C MET A 137 -11.33 -8.54 -1.97
N ASP A 138 -11.19 -8.86 -3.26
CA ASP A 138 -12.16 -9.51 -4.13
C ASP A 138 -12.23 -11.04 -3.95
N ARG A 139 -11.31 -11.64 -3.19
CA ARG A 139 -11.23 -13.10 -3.02
C ARG A 139 -12.14 -13.60 -1.90
N ILE A 140 -12.64 -14.83 -2.08
CA ILE A 140 -13.38 -15.55 -1.04
C ILE A 140 -12.49 -15.70 0.19
N GLY A 141 -13.03 -15.36 1.36
CA GLY A 141 -12.29 -15.37 2.63
C GLY A 141 -11.40 -14.15 2.86
N ALA A 142 -11.51 -13.10 2.04
CA ALA A 142 -10.82 -11.84 2.28
C ALA A 142 -11.31 -11.18 3.58
N ASP A 143 -10.39 -10.96 4.53
CA ASP A 143 -10.69 -10.35 5.82
C ASP A 143 -9.69 -9.23 6.15
N PHE A 144 -10.16 -7.99 5.92
CA PHE A 144 -9.38 -6.79 6.20
C PHE A 144 -9.07 -6.62 7.70
N GLU A 145 -10.02 -6.92 8.58
CA GLU A 145 -9.86 -6.72 10.02
C GLU A 145 -8.92 -7.76 10.63
N GLN A 146 -8.95 -8.98 10.10
CA GLN A 146 -7.95 -9.99 10.42
C GLN A 146 -6.56 -9.52 10.03
N CYS A 147 -6.36 -8.97 8.82
CA CYS A 147 -5.07 -8.42 8.40
C CYS A 147 -4.56 -7.33 9.36
N VAL A 148 -5.43 -6.37 9.71
CA VAL A 148 -5.12 -5.30 10.67
C VAL A 148 -4.76 -5.87 12.05
N THR A 149 -5.47 -6.90 12.50
CA THR A 149 -5.19 -7.59 13.78
C THR A 149 -3.84 -8.31 13.75
N GLN A 150 -3.53 -8.99 12.66
CA GLN A 150 -2.27 -9.72 12.50
C GLN A 150 -1.06 -8.78 12.40
N LEU A 151 -1.20 -7.60 11.79
CA LEU A 151 -0.16 -6.56 11.84
C LEU A 151 0.24 -6.21 13.28
N ARG A 152 -0.75 -6.11 14.19
CA ARG A 152 -0.49 -5.84 15.61
C ARG A 152 0.10 -7.05 16.34
N SER A 153 -0.51 -8.21 16.19
CA SER A 153 -0.17 -9.38 16.99
C SER A 153 1.10 -10.10 16.54
N LYS A 154 1.36 -10.16 15.22
CA LYS A 154 2.52 -10.87 14.64
C LYS A 154 3.70 -9.94 14.33
N LEU A 155 3.44 -8.74 13.82
CA LEU A 155 4.51 -7.79 13.46
C LEU A 155 4.81 -6.75 14.56
N HIS A 156 4.00 -6.72 15.63
CA HIS A 156 4.08 -5.71 16.69
C HIS A 156 4.04 -4.27 16.13
N ALA A 157 3.36 -4.09 15.00
CA ALA A 157 3.17 -2.79 14.39
C ALA A 157 1.97 -2.05 15.01
N SER A 158 1.93 -0.74 14.84
CA SER A 158 0.80 0.12 15.21
C SER A 158 0.06 0.61 13.95
N PRO A 159 -0.74 -0.24 13.28
CA PRO A 159 -1.40 0.13 12.04
C PRO A 159 -2.48 1.19 12.28
N VAL A 160 -2.42 2.24 11.46
CA VAL A 160 -3.44 3.30 11.38
C VAL A 160 -4.28 3.07 10.13
N VAL A 161 -5.57 2.78 10.32
CA VAL A 161 -6.48 2.43 9.23
C VAL A 161 -6.95 3.70 8.50
N MET A 162 -6.45 3.91 7.28
CA MET A 162 -6.80 5.07 6.45
C MET A 162 -8.02 4.84 5.55
N GLN A 163 -8.28 3.57 5.22
CA GLN A 163 -9.36 3.16 4.32
C GLN A 163 -10.05 1.93 4.85
N LEU A 164 -11.36 1.81 4.57
CA LEU A 164 -12.15 0.60 4.83
C LEU A 164 -12.68 0.03 3.52
N PRO A 165 -12.83 -1.30 3.39
CA PRO A 165 -13.42 -1.88 2.20
C PRO A 165 -14.92 -1.54 2.10
N LEU A 166 -15.38 -1.30 0.88
CA LEU A 166 -16.79 -1.18 0.54
C LEU A 166 -17.24 -2.44 -0.19
N GLY A 167 -18.03 -3.26 0.49
CA GLY A 167 -18.32 -4.64 0.09
C GLY A 167 -17.22 -5.61 0.50
N ALA A 168 -17.42 -6.88 0.16
CA ALA A 168 -16.48 -7.97 0.42
C ALA A 168 -16.57 -8.99 -0.72
N GLU A 169 -15.47 -9.68 -1.00
CA GLU A 169 -15.41 -10.74 -2.01
C GLU A 169 -15.94 -10.25 -3.37
N ASP A 170 -16.91 -10.96 -3.98
CA ASP A 170 -17.54 -10.61 -5.25
C ASP A 170 -18.34 -9.29 -5.22
N GLN A 171 -18.66 -8.79 -4.03
CA GLN A 171 -19.34 -7.50 -3.83
C GLN A 171 -18.36 -6.36 -3.52
N PHE A 172 -17.05 -6.61 -3.48
CA PHE A 172 -16.05 -5.58 -3.29
C PHE A 172 -16.03 -4.63 -4.50
N GLN A 173 -16.43 -3.38 -4.28
CA GLN A 173 -16.64 -2.39 -5.35
C GLN A 173 -15.91 -1.08 -5.11
N GLY A 174 -15.30 -0.91 -3.94
CA GLY A 174 -14.85 0.41 -3.50
C GLY A 174 -14.08 0.41 -2.19
N VAL A 175 -13.68 1.61 -1.80
CA VAL A 175 -13.13 1.89 -0.47
C VAL A 175 -13.76 3.13 0.12
N ILE A 176 -13.84 3.16 1.44
CA ILE A 176 -14.23 4.33 2.22
C ILE A 176 -12.95 5.03 2.66
N ASP A 177 -12.76 6.25 2.17
CA ASP A 177 -11.71 7.17 2.58
C ASP A 177 -12.10 7.79 3.92
N VAL A 178 -11.51 7.27 5.00
CA VAL A 178 -11.78 7.69 6.38
C VAL A 178 -11.25 9.11 6.64
N ILE A 179 -10.19 9.52 5.94
CA ILE A 179 -9.55 10.82 6.07
C ILE A 179 -10.48 11.92 5.52
N HIS A 180 -10.96 11.74 4.29
CA HIS A 180 -11.82 12.72 3.61
C HIS A 180 -13.32 12.50 3.83
N ARG A 181 -13.71 11.44 4.56
CA ARG A 181 -15.11 11.11 4.89
C ARG A 181 -15.99 10.91 3.64
N ARG A 182 -15.49 10.11 2.68
CA ARG A 182 -16.16 9.84 1.40
C ARG A 182 -15.93 8.38 0.98
N ALA A 183 -16.77 7.87 0.08
CA ALA A 183 -16.56 6.56 -0.53
C ALA A 183 -16.12 6.72 -1.99
N ILE A 184 -15.21 5.86 -2.42
CA ILE A 184 -14.68 5.76 -3.78
C ILE A 184 -15.19 4.43 -4.33
N VAL A 185 -15.95 4.48 -5.42
CA VAL A 185 -16.52 3.29 -6.07
C VAL A 185 -15.94 3.18 -7.47
N TRP A 186 -15.33 2.03 -7.79
CA TRP A 186 -14.72 1.82 -9.10
C TRP A 186 -15.76 1.46 -10.15
N LYS A 187 -15.50 1.88 -11.39
CA LYS A 187 -16.29 1.50 -12.57
C LYS A 187 -15.62 0.31 -13.25
N ASP A 188 -16.28 -0.84 -13.23
CA ASP A 188 -15.75 -2.09 -13.79
C ASP A 188 -15.25 -1.96 -15.24
N GLU A 189 -15.94 -1.17 -16.05
CA GLU A 189 -15.65 -0.95 -17.48
C GLU A 189 -14.30 -0.27 -17.76
N THR A 190 -13.70 0.36 -16.75
CA THR A 190 -12.50 1.19 -16.92
C THR A 190 -11.22 0.51 -16.45
N LEU A 191 -11.28 -0.80 -16.19
CA LEU A 191 -10.17 -1.55 -15.57
C LEU A 191 -9.66 -0.91 -14.27
N GLY A 192 -10.51 -0.16 -13.56
CA GLY A 192 -10.18 0.58 -12.34
C GLY A 192 -9.65 2.01 -12.53
N ALA A 193 -9.52 2.50 -13.77
CA ALA A 193 -9.06 3.87 -14.04
C ALA A 193 -10.12 4.95 -13.75
N GLY A 194 -11.40 4.59 -13.86
CA GLY A 194 -12.55 5.43 -13.56
C GLY A 194 -13.19 5.04 -12.25
N TYR A 195 -13.53 6.05 -11.44
CA TYR A 195 -14.24 5.89 -10.18
C TYR A 195 -15.18 7.06 -9.96
N ASP A 196 -16.21 6.83 -9.14
CA ASP A 196 -17.07 7.89 -8.61
C ASP A 196 -16.78 8.12 -7.13
N VAL A 197 -16.83 9.38 -6.73
CA VAL A 197 -16.76 9.78 -5.32
C VAL A 197 -18.18 10.04 -4.85
N ILE A 198 -18.63 9.26 -3.87
CA ILE A 198 -19.98 9.32 -3.31
C ILE A 198 -19.94 9.56 -1.81
N GLU A 199 -21.09 9.91 -1.22
CA GLU A 199 -21.25 9.90 0.22
C GLU A 199 -21.13 8.49 0.79
N ILE A 200 -20.63 8.38 2.02
CA ILE A 200 -20.51 7.09 2.71
C ILE A 200 -21.92 6.48 2.88
N PRO A 201 -22.15 5.26 2.35
CA PRO A 201 -23.44 4.59 2.49
C PRO A 201 -23.83 4.40 3.95
N ALA A 202 -25.13 4.49 4.26
CA ALA A 202 -25.63 4.51 5.63
C ALA A 202 -25.12 3.35 6.50
N ALA A 203 -25.01 2.16 5.93
CA ALA A 203 -24.51 0.96 6.61
C ALA A 203 -23.06 1.10 7.13
N TYR A 204 -22.26 1.98 6.53
CA TYR A 204 -20.84 2.15 6.85
C TYR A 204 -20.52 3.43 7.64
N ARG A 205 -21.52 4.30 7.90
CA ARG A 205 -21.27 5.60 8.55
C ARG A 205 -20.73 5.45 9.97
N GLU A 206 -21.34 4.57 10.77
CA GLU A 206 -20.92 4.36 12.16
C GLU A 206 -19.54 3.72 12.25
N ILE A 207 -19.25 2.69 11.44
CA ILE A 207 -17.92 2.06 11.42
C ILE A 207 -16.84 3.00 10.89
N SER A 208 -17.15 3.81 9.87
CA SER A 208 -16.21 4.82 9.36
C SER A 208 -15.90 5.90 10.40
N LYS A 209 -16.92 6.37 11.13
CA LYS A 209 -16.75 7.31 12.24
C LYS A 209 -15.89 6.71 13.35
N ALA A 210 -16.22 5.51 13.83
CA ALA A 210 -15.46 4.83 14.87
C ALA A 210 -13.98 4.62 14.47
N ARG A 211 -13.73 4.27 13.20
CA ARG A 211 -12.36 4.11 12.67
C ARG A 211 -11.61 5.43 12.57
N ARG A 212 -12.31 6.52 12.25
CA ARG A 212 -11.73 7.86 12.26
C ARG A 212 -11.34 8.30 13.67
N ASP A 213 -12.21 8.03 14.65
CA ASP A 213 -11.95 8.37 16.05
C ASP A 213 -10.72 7.59 16.55
N GLN A 214 -10.64 6.29 16.25
CA GLN A 214 -9.46 5.47 16.54
C GLN A 214 -8.18 5.98 15.85
N MET A 215 -8.28 6.42 14.59
CA MET A 215 -7.14 7.02 13.88
C MET A 215 -6.63 8.27 14.60
N ILE A 216 -7.54 9.16 15.03
CA ILE A 216 -7.19 10.38 15.76
C ILE A 216 -6.53 10.04 17.09
N GLU A 217 -7.07 9.09 17.85
CA GLU A 217 -6.47 8.62 19.09
C GLU A 217 -5.05 8.08 18.86
N SER A 218 -4.87 7.21 17.86
CA SER A 218 -3.57 6.62 17.53
C SER A 218 -2.55 7.68 17.11
N LEU A 219 -2.97 8.70 16.35
CA LEU A 219 -2.10 9.80 15.95
C LEU A 219 -1.78 10.74 17.13
N GLY A 220 -2.71 10.93 18.06
CA GLY A 220 -2.50 11.71 19.28
C GLY A 220 -1.44 11.12 20.21
N GLU A 221 -1.15 9.82 20.12
CA GLU A 221 -0.05 9.19 20.87
C GLU A 221 1.35 9.57 20.35
N VAL A 222 1.45 10.01 19.09
CA VAL A 222 2.72 10.22 18.39
C VAL A 222 2.88 11.62 17.79
N ASP A 223 1.83 12.45 17.83
CA ASP A 223 1.82 13.81 17.29
C ASP A 223 1.08 14.77 18.24
N ASP A 224 1.86 15.55 19.00
CA ASP A 224 1.36 16.53 19.98
C ASP A 224 0.33 17.50 19.38
N ARG A 225 0.43 17.83 18.08
CA ARG A 225 -0.52 18.76 17.42
C ARG A 225 -1.91 18.16 17.29
N ILE A 226 -1.98 16.85 17.03
CA ILE A 226 -3.26 16.13 16.99
C ILE A 226 -3.80 15.98 18.40
N LEU A 227 -2.94 15.67 19.37
CA LEU A 227 -3.32 15.54 20.77
C LEU A 227 -3.91 16.84 21.32
N GLU A 228 -3.25 17.98 21.10
CA GLU A 228 -3.73 19.30 21.53
C GLU A 228 -5.11 19.60 20.94
N LYS A 229 -5.28 19.45 19.62
CA LYS A 229 -6.58 19.66 18.96
C LYS A 229 -7.67 18.75 19.53
N TYR A 230 -7.36 17.48 19.75
CA TYR A 230 -8.28 16.50 20.30
C TYR A 230 -8.73 16.85 21.73
N VAL A 231 -7.78 17.19 22.62
CA VAL A 231 -8.07 17.56 24.02
C VAL A 231 -8.87 18.85 24.12
N HIS A 232 -8.63 19.81 23.23
CA HIS A 232 -9.38 21.07 23.17
C HIS A 232 -10.71 20.97 22.42
N GLY A 233 -11.06 19.81 21.87
CA GLY A 233 -12.29 19.60 21.09
C GLY A 233 -12.32 20.39 19.78
N GLU A 234 -11.15 20.73 19.23
CA GLU A 234 -11.02 21.41 17.95
C GLU A 234 -11.27 20.45 16.78
N GLU A 235 -11.77 20.97 15.66
CA GLU A 235 -11.95 20.16 14.46
C GLU A 235 -10.58 19.79 13.87
N ILE A 236 -10.32 18.48 13.78
CA ILE A 236 -9.16 17.93 13.07
C ILE A 236 -9.52 17.74 11.60
N SER A 237 -8.88 18.50 10.72
CA SER A 237 -9.15 18.46 9.27
C SER A 237 -8.45 17.28 8.58
N ALA A 238 -8.86 16.98 7.33
CA ALA A 238 -8.16 15.98 6.50
C ALA A 238 -6.68 16.32 6.31
N ALA A 239 -6.35 17.61 6.08
CA ALA A 239 -4.98 18.07 5.92
C ALA A 239 -4.14 17.89 7.21
N ASP A 240 -4.76 18.05 8.39
CA ASP A 240 -4.08 17.77 9.66
C ASP A 240 -3.71 16.29 9.80
N LEU A 241 -4.65 15.41 9.44
CA LEU A 241 -4.46 13.95 9.47
C LEU A 241 -3.35 13.52 8.50
N GLU A 242 -3.40 13.97 7.24
CA GLU A 242 -2.38 13.65 6.23
C GLU A 242 -0.99 14.13 6.65
N ALA A 243 -0.91 15.35 7.20
CA ALA A 243 0.35 15.91 7.65
C ALA A 243 0.90 15.15 8.88
N SER A 244 0.02 14.70 9.77
CA SER A 244 0.38 13.88 10.93
C SER A 244 0.87 12.49 10.51
N LEU A 245 0.10 11.77 9.69
CA LEU A 245 0.48 10.48 9.11
C LEU A 245 1.86 10.53 8.45
N ARG A 246 2.15 11.58 7.69
CA ARG A 246 3.45 11.79 7.03
C ARG A 246 4.60 12.05 8.02
N ARG A 247 4.34 12.67 9.18
CA ARG A 247 5.36 12.91 10.21
C ARG A 247 5.63 11.68 11.06
N SER A 248 4.60 10.86 11.27
CA SER A 248 4.63 9.69 12.15
C SER A 248 5.13 8.41 11.46
N THR A 249 5.52 8.48 10.19
CA THR A 249 6.02 7.35 9.39
C THR A 249 7.53 7.40 9.15
#